data_AF-A0A110AZW5-F1
#
_entry.id   AF-A0A110AZW5-F1
#
_cell.length_a   1.000
_cell.length_b   1.000
_cell.length_c   1.000
_cell.angle_alpha   90.00
_cell.angle_beta   90.00
_cell.angle_gamma   90.00
#
_symmetry.space_group_name_H-M   'P 1'
#
loop_
_entity.id
_entity.type
_entity.pdbx_description
1 polymer ?
#
loop_
_entity_poly.entity_id
_entity_poly.type
_entity_poly.pdbx_seq_one_letter_code
_entity_poly.pdbx_strand_id
1 'polypeptide(L)'
;MIKVLWLSFLLSFYSLQGEYHVQKVWLFTKTQYNGNVPADRNGKHLQGKTTQLICYLKVSRKNESPVWETAFIDGNQYKVETVQAEQDTITAGTLKNTNMPVIIKTGRKSKITQLILTLRGKIEKPEACSFILTGTLNGKSVYIRSNESVAELTPDLMP
;
A
#
# COMPACT_ATOMS: atom_id res chain seq x y z
N MET A 1 12.51 -23.80 -52.46
CA MET A 1 12.09 -24.16 -51.09
C MET A 1 12.42 -22.99 -50.18
N ILE A 2 11.40 -22.26 -49.73
CA ILE A 2 11.53 -21.06 -48.90
C ILE A 2 11.40 -21.50 -47.44
N LYS A 3 12.47 -21.32 -46.65
CA LYS A 3 12.41 -21.39 -45.18
C LYS A 3 12.60 -19.99 -44.64
N VAL A 4 11.47 -19.31 -44.47
CA VAL A 4 11.35 -18.02 -43.80
C VAL A 4 11.16 -18.34 -42.31
N LEU A 5 12.22 -18.17 -41.52
CA LEU A 5 12.20 -18.37 -40.07
C LEU A 5 11.87 -17.02 -39.42
N TRP A 6 10.59 -16.75 -39.18
CA TRP A 6 10.17 -15.64 -38.33
C TRP A 6 10.35 -16.05 -36.88
N LEU A 7 11.46 -15.62 -36.27
CA LEU A 7 11.63 -15.70 -34.83
C LEU A 7 10.99 -14.44 -34.22
N SER A 8 9.69 -14.52 -33.96
CA SER A 8 8.95 -13.50 -33.21
C SER A 8 9.42 -13.52 -31.76
N PHE A 9 10.43 -12.71 -31.44
CA PHE A 9 10.85 -12.45 -30.07
C PHE A 9 9.84 -11.48 -29.44
N LEU A 10 8.67 -12.02 -29.04
CA LEU A 10 7.76 -11.33 -28.14
C LEU A 10 8.47 -11.26 -26.78
N LEU A 11 9.20 -10.16 -26.55
CA LEU A 11 9.59 -9.74 -25.21
C LEU A 11 8.32 -9.38 -24.45
N SER A 12 7.73 -10.40 -23.85
CA SER A 12 6.75 -10.26 -22.78
C SER A 12 7.37 -9.39 -21.69
N PHE A 13 6.91 -8.14 -21.58
CA PHE A 13 7.05 -7.34 -20.37
C PHE A 13 6.26 -8.03 -19.26
N TYR A 14 6.83 -9.08 -18.67
CA TYR A 14 6.35 -9.61 -17.40
C TYR A 14 6.64 -8.55 -16.35
N SER A 15 5.61 -7.80 -15.95
CA SER A 15 5.62 -7.02 -14.73
C SER A 15 6.17 -7.89 -13.60
N LEU A 16 7.25 -7.44 -12.95
CA LEU A 16 7.89 -8.02 -11.75
C LEU A 16 6.93 -8.03 -10.53
N GLN A 17 5.77 -8.66 -10.65
CA GLN A 17 4.79 -8.90 -9.57
C GLN A 17 4.83 -10.35 -9.07
N GLY A 18 5.95 -11.05 -9.31
CA GLY A 18 6.16 -12.45 -8.92
C GLY A 18 6.99 -12.63 -7.64
N GLU A 19 7.71 -11.61 -7.19
CA GLU A 19 8.64 -11.77 -6.07
C GLU A 19 7.91 -11.69 -4.72
N TYR A 20 8.17 -12.70 -3.87
CA TYR A 20 7.66 -12.81 -2.49
C TYR A 20 6.15 -12.99 -2.33
N HIS A 21 5.48 -13.48 -3.38
CA HIS A 21 4.06 -13.87 -3.36
C HIS A 21 3.07 -12.74 -3.08
N VAL A 22 3.51 -11.50 -3.30
CA VAL A 22 2.65 -10.32 -3.30
C VAL A 22 2.01 -10.22 -4.68
N GLN A 23 0.71 -10.47 -4.74
CA GLN A 23 -0.06 -10.49 -5.98
C GLN A 23 -0.57 -9.10 -6.37
N LYS A 24 -0.84 -8.25 -5.39
CA LYS A 24 -1.35 -6.89 -5.60
C LYS A 24 -1.05 -6.00 -4.41
N VAL A 25 -0.79 -4.74 -4.71
CA VAL A 25 -0.57 -3.65 -3.75
C VAL A 25 -1.70 -2.64 -3.95
N TRP A 26 -2.26 -2.14 -2.86
CA TRP A 26 -3.11 -0.95 -2.87
C TRP A 26 -2.57 0.05 -1.85
N LEU A 27 -2.60 1.34 -2.20
CA LEU A 27 -2.09 2.43 -1.37
C LEU A 27 -3.17 3.48 -1.16
N PHE A 28 -3.40 3.84 0.11
CA PHE A 28 -4.41 4.80 0.49
C PHE A 28 -3.90 5.80 1.52
N THR A 29 -4.30 7.05 1.39
CA THR A 29 -4.27 8.01 2.50
C THR A 29 -5.65 8.10 3.12
N LYS A 30 -5.69 7.97 4.43
CA LYS A 30 -6.90 8.14 5.23
C LYS A 30 -6.69 9.31 6.18
N THR A 31 -7.51 10.35 6.01
CA THR A 31 -7.53 11.47 6.93
C THR A 31 -8.56 11.20 8.03
N GLN A 32 -8.19 11.46 9.27
CA GLN A 32 -9.09 11.43 10.41
C GLN A 32 -9.12 12.81 11.08
N TYR A 33 -10.33 13.26 11.38
CA TYR A 33 -10.56 14.48 12.17
C TYR A 33 -10.99 14.09 13.58
N ASN A 34 -10.42 14.74 14.59
CA ASN A 34 -10.86 14.53 15.97
C ASN A 34 -12.36 14.90 16.10
N GLY A 35 -13.20 13.99 16.59
CA GLY A 35 -14.63 14.24 16.77
C GLY A 35 -14.93 15.30 17.84
N ASN A 36 -14.08 15.40 18.86
CA ASN A 36 -14.14 16.40 19.92
C ASN A 36 -12.93 17.32 19.85
N VAL A 37 -13.10 18.48 19.20
CA VAL A 37 -12.08 19.52 19.13
C VAL A 37 -12.40 20.59 20.18
N PRO A 38 -11.51 20.87 21.16
CA PRO A 38 -11.69 22.03 22.01
C PRO A 38 -11.60 23.30 21.15
N ALA A 39 -12.59 24.17 21.28
CA ALA A 39 -12.53 25.50 20.70
C ALA A 39 -11.55 26.35 21.52
N ASP A 40 -10.72 27.16 20.85
CA ASP A 40 -9.92 28.17 21.53
C ASP A 40 -10.81 29.28 22.11
N ARG A 41 -10.20 30.25 22.82
CA ARG A 41 -10.93 31.38 23.44
C ARG A 41 -11.71 32.24 22.43
N ASN A 42 -11.48 32.07 21.12
CA ASN A 42 -12.15 32.79 20.03
C ASN A 42 -13.20 31.92 19.31
N GLY A 43 -13.52 30.74 19.84
CA GLY A 43 -14.46 29.81 19.19
C GLY A 43 -13.88 29.08 17.99
N LYS A 44 -12.57 29.17 17.73
CA LYS A 44 -11.92 28.49 16.61
C LYS A 44 -11.56 27.06 17.04
N HIS A 45 -12.18 26.09 16.38
CA HIS A 45 -11.83 24.68 16.54
C HIS A 45 -10.41 24.44 16.03
N LEU A 46 -9.50 24.02 16.92
CA LEU A 46 -8.17 23.54 16.55
C LEU A 46 -8.30 22.14 15.94
N GLN A 47 -8.69 22.06 14.66
CA GLN A 47 -8.89 20.77 13.99
C GLN A 47 -7.60 19.94 14.03
N GLY A 48 -7.52 19.02 14.98
CA GLY A 48 -6.53 17.96 14.98
C GLY A 48 -6.83 17.07 13.78
N LYS A 49 -5.97 17.15 12.77
CA LYS A 49 -6.01 16.30 11.58
C LYS A 49 -4.86 15.30 11.69
N THR A 50 -5.20 14.01 11.67
CA THR A 50 -4.21 12.95 11.53
C THR A 50 -4.36 12.34 10.14
N THR A 51 -3.28 12.25 9.38
CA THR A 51 -3.27 11.56 8.09
C THR A 51 -2.47 10.28 8.23
N GLN A 52 -3.13 9.15 8.01
CA GLN A 52 -2.50 7.84 8.02
C GLN A 52 -2.34 7.35 6.59
N LEU A 53 -1.17 6.81 6.28
CA LEU A 53 -0.93 6.13 5.03
C LEU A 53 -1.07 4.63 5.27
N ILE A 54 -1.92 3.98 4.49
CA ILE A 54 -2.30 2.58 4.65
C ILE A 54 -1.99 1.86 3.35
N CYS A 55 -1.33 0.71 3.44
CA CYS A 55 -1.11 -0.19 2.32
C CYS A 55 -1.81 -1.52 2.57
N TYR A 56 -2.47 -2.05 1.54
CA TYR A 56 -2.98 -3.41 1.56
C TYR A 56 -2.19 -4.26 0.58
N LEU A 57 -1.75 -5.44 1.03
CA LEU A 57 -1.11 -6.44 0.20
C LEU A 57 -2.03 -7.64 0.06
N LYS A 58 -2.24 -8.08 -1.18
CA LYS A 58 -2.79 -9.41 -1.44
C LYS A 58 -1.64 -10.39 -1.52
N VAL A 59 -1.56 -11.30 -0.57
CA VAL A 59 -0.48 -12.30 -0.50
C VAL A 59 -1.01 -13.72 -0.58
N SER A 60 -0.18 -14.67 -1.01
CA SER A 60 -0.53 -16.11 -0.99
C SER A 60 -0.77 -16.58 0.45
N ARG A 61 -1.83 -17.35 0.68
CA ARG A 61 -2.16 -17.91 2.00
C ARG A 61 -1.24 -19.07 2.40
N LYS A 62 -0.71 -19.80 1.42
CA LYS A 62 0.11 -21.01 1.64
C LYS A 62 1.58 -20.70 1.95
N ASN A 63 2.02 -19.49 1.66
CA ASN A 63 3.43 -19.12 1.75
C ASN A 63 3.63 -18.15 2.91
N GLU A 64 4.80 -18.26 3.52
CA GLU A 64 5.25 -17.31 4.52
C GLU A 64 5.31 -15.91 3.90
N SER A 65 4.94 -14.90 4.69
CA SER A 65 4.94 -13.50 4.26
C SER A 65 6.16 -12.82 4.87
N PRO A 66 6.90 -11.98 4.13
CA PRO A 66 7.99 -11.22 4.70
C PRO A 66 7.55 -10.38 5.90
N VAL A 67 8.46 -10.20 6.85
CA VAL A 67 8.34 -9.18 7.88
C VAL A 67 8.70 -7.85 7.23
N TRP A 68 7.70 -7.03 6.94
CA TRP A 68 7.88 -5.73 6.31
C TRP A 68 8.30 -4.68 7.33
N GLU A 69 9.31 -3.89 6.99
CA GLU A 69 9.99 -3.01 7.95
C GLU A 69 9.97 -1.55 7.50
N THR A 70 10.26 -1.30 6.22
CA THR A 70 10.41 0.06 5.66
C THR A 70 9.69 0.17 4.32
N ALA A 71 9.03 1.31 4.10
CA ALA A 71 8.48 1.67 2.80
C ALA A 71 9.04 3.01 2.32
N PHE A 72 9.15 3.19 1.02
CA PHE A 72 9.57 4.43 0.37
C PHE A 72 8.52 4.85 -0.64
N ILE A 73 8.04 6.09 -0.51
CA ILE A 73 7.04 6.69 -1.41
C ILE A 73 7.42 8.13 -1.67
N ASP A 74 7.55 8.49 -2.95
CA ASP A 74 7.81 9.88 -3.38
C ASP A 74 8.97 10.58 -2.62
N GLY A 75 10.06 9.84 -2.36
CA GLY A 75 11.24 10.35 -1.63
C GLY A 75 11.08 10.43 -0.10
N ASN A 76 9.98 9.90 0.45
CA ASN A 76 9.77 9.78 1.88
C ASN A 76 9.99 8.35 2.35
N GLN A 77 10.63 8.19 3.51
CA GLN A 77 10.79 6.92 4.19
C GLN A 77 9.74 6.76 5.29
N TYR A 78 9.13 5.59 5.34
CA TYR A 78 8.12 5.22 6.32
C TYR A 78 8.55 3.98 7.09
N LYS A 79 8.29 3.97 8.40
CA LYS A 79 8.27 2.74 9.19
C LYS A 79 6.98 1.99 8.87
N VAL A 80 7.08 0.68 8.72
CA VAL A 80 5.96 -0.21 8.45
C VAL A 80 5.54 -0.92 9.73
N GLU A 81 4.24 -0.96 9.98
CA GLU A 81 3.63 -1.78 11.02
C GLU A 81 2.61 -2.71 10.36
N THR A 82 2.81 -4.01 10.52
CA THR A 82 1.93 -5.02 9.91
C THR A 82 0.76 -5.29 10.84
N VAL A 83 -0.45 -5.10 10.32
CA VAL A 83 -1.70 -5.47 10.99
C VAL A 83 -2.29 -6.66 10.24
N GLN A 84 -2.49 -7.77 10.95
CA GLN A 84 -3.09 -8.95 10.36
C GLN A 84 -4.58 -8.68 10.13
N ALA A 85 -5.01 -8.73 8.87
CA ALA A 85 -6.43 -8.70 8.58
C ALA A 85 -7.02 -10.08 8.84
N GLU A 86 -8.00 -10.15 9.74
CA GLU A 86 -8.71 -11.40 10.05
C GLU A 86 -9.73 -11.78 8.97
N GLN A 87 -10.06 -10.85 8.09
CA GLN A 87 -11.14 -10.97 7.12
C GLN A 87 -10.61 -11.10 5.68
N ASP A 88 -11.30 -11.91 4.88
CA ASP A 88 -11.05 -12.07 3.44
C ASP A 88 -11.61 -10.91 2.60
N THR A 89 -12.35 -10.00 3.22
CA THR A 89 -12.84 -8.77 2.61
C THR A 89 -12.62 -7.62 3.55
N ILE A 90 -12.09 -6.50 3.04
CA ILE A 90 -11.88 -5.26 3.79
C ILE A 90 -12.57 -4.11 3.05
N THR A 91 -13.35 -3.34 3.78
CA THR A 91 -13.82 -2.03 3.33
C THR A 91 -12.76 -1.00 3.70
N ALA A 92 -11.94 -0.58 2.74
CA ALA A 92 -10.87 0.38 2.99
C ALA A 92 -11.41 1.79 3.27
N GLY A 93 -12.53 2.14 2.63
CA GLY A 93 -13.21 3.43 2.75
C GLY A 93 -13.88 3.80 1.44
N THR A 94 -14.07 5.10 1.21
CA THR A 94 -14.63 5.65 -0.02
C THR A 94 -13.60 6.53 -0.70
N LEU A 95 -13.43 6.45 -2.03
CA LEU A 95 -12.53 7.33 -2.76
C LEU A 95 -13.02 8.78 -2.71
N LYS A 96 -12.14 9.72 -2.36
CA LYS A 96 -12.50 11.14 -2.23
C LYS A 96 -12.94 11.79 -3.54
N ASN A 97 -12.37 11.36 -4.67
CA ASN A 97 -12.63 11.97 -5.98
C ASN A 97 -13.89 11.43 -6.67
N THR A 98 -14.21 10.15 -6.48
CA THR A 98 -15.34 9.48 -7.17
C THR A 98 -16.50 9.15 -6.23
N ASN A 99 -16.32 9.28 -4.93
CA ASN A 99 -17.25 8.82 -3.90
C ASN A 99 -17.62 7.31 -4.02
N MET A 100 -16.74 6.52 -4.66
CA MET A 100 -16.95 5.08 -4.82
C MET A 100 -16.37 4.30 -3.64
N PRO A 101 -17.10 3.31 -3.08
CA PRO A 101 -16.58 2.48 -2.02
C PRO A 101 -15.44 1.58 -2.55
N VAL A 102 -14.37 1.49 -1.77
CA VAL A 102 -13.22 0.62 -2.02
C VAL A 102 -13.35 -0.63 -1.18
N ILE A 103 -13.68 -1.73 -1.85
CA ILE A 103 -13.79 -3.06 -1.24
C ILE A 103 -12.68 -3.94 -1.79
N ILE A 104 -11.78 -4.36 -0.90
CA ILE A 104 -10.68 -5.25 -1.23
C ILE A 104 -11.11 -6.67 -0.88
N LYS A 105 -11.12 -7.56 -1.88
CA LYS A 105 -11.51 -8.97 -1.72
C LYS A 105 -10.35 -9.89 -2.03
N THR A 106 -10.18 -10.93 -1.21
CA THR A 106 -9.31 -12.06 -1.52
C THR A 106 -10.09 -13.19 -2.19
N GLY A 107 -9.37 -14.01 -2.93
CA GLY A 107 -9.86 -15.33 -3.33
C GLY A 107 -9.41 -16.38 -2.32
N ARG A 108 -9.93 -17.61 -2.44
CA ARG A 108 -9.66 -18.74 -1.52
C ARG A 108 -8.17 -19.06 -1.26
N LYS A 109 -7.25 -18.65 -2.13
CA LYS A 109 -5.81 -18.93 -2.03
C LYS A 109 -4.97 -17.73 -1.57
N SER A 110 -5.61 -16.62 -1.23
CA SER A 110 -4.93 -15.38 -0.83
C SER A 110 -5.42 -14.93 0.55
N LYS A 111 -4.62 -14.08 1.20
CA LYS A 111 -4.99 -13.33 2.41
C LYS A 111 -4.65 -11.86 2.20
N ILE A 112 -5.26 -10.98 2.98
CA ILE A 112 -4.90 -9.56 3.02
C ILE A 112 -3.95 -9.33 4.17
N THR A 113 -2.89 -8.58 3.91
CA THR A 113 -2.04 -8.01 4.94
C THR A 113 -2.20 -6.50 4.87
N GLN A 114 -2.61 -5.88 5.99
CA GLN A 114 -2.65 -4.43 6.11
C GLN A 114 -1.33 -3.95 6.68
N LEU A 115 -0.80 -2.87 6.12
CA LEU A 115 0.40 -2.18 6.57
C LEU A 115 0.05 -0.74 6.90
N ILE A 116 0.42 -0.30 8.10
CA ILE A 116 0.34 1.09 8.53
C ILE A 116 1.72 1.72 8.30
N LEU A 117 1.75 2.85 7.61
CA LEU A 117 2.97 3.53 7.20
C LEU A 117 3.10 4.85 7.98
N THR A 118 4.11 4.91 8.86
CA THR A 118 4.39 6.07 9.70
C THR A 118 5.63 6.79 9.17
N LEU A 119 5.49 8.06 8.81
CA LEU A 119 6.58 8.85 8.25
C LEU A 119 7.76 8.93 9.23
N ARG A 120 8.96 8.61 8.74
CA ARG A 120 10.21 8.72 9.49
C ARG A 120 11.06 9.90 9.05
N GLY A 121 10.98 10.28 7.78
CA GLY A 121 11.71 11.41 7.23
C GLY A 121 11.75 11.41 5.72
N LYS A 122 12.45 12.39 5.17
CA LYS A 122 12.79 12.46 3.74
C LYS A 122 14.14 11.81 3.50
N ILE A 123 14.25 11.11 2.40
CA ILE A 123 15.53 10.56 1.92
C ILE A 123 15.83 11.11 0.52
N GLU A 124 17.07 11.00 0.09
CA GLU A 124 17.40 11.20 -1.32
C GLU A 124 16.61 10.20 -2.16
N LYS A 125 15.92 10.72 -3.18
CA LYS A 125 14.86 10.03 -3.92
C LYS A 125 15.37 8.70 -4.49
N PRO A 126 14.77 7.55 -4.15
CA PRO A 126 14.99 6.35 -4.94
C PRO A 126 14.31 6.56 -6.30
N GLU A 127 15.09 6.88 -7.33
CA GLU A 127 14.62 7.46 -8.60
C GLU A 127 13.70 6.58 -9.45
N ALA A 128 13.50 5.30 -9.11
CA ALA A 128 12.96 4.33 -10.07
C ALA A 128 11.48 3.90 -9.87
N CYS A 129 10.87 4.07 -8.68
CA CYS A 129 9.51 3.54 -8.43
C CYS A 129 8.68 4.42 -7.47
N SER A 130 7.37 4.47 -7.70
CA SER A 130 6.41 5.20 -6.85
C SER A 130 6.30 4.60 -5.44
N PHE A 131 6.45 3.29 -5.33
CA PHE A 131 6.42 2.57 -4.06
C PHE A 131 7.49 1.49 -4.01
N ILE A 132 8.27 1.47 -2.93
CA ILE A 132 9.19 0.40 -2.59
C ILE A 132 8.88 -0.05 -1.17
N LEU A 133 8.80 -1.36 -0.95
CA LEU A 133 8.61 -1.95 0.37
C LEU A 133 9.69 -2.96 0.63
N THR A 134 10.39 -2.84 1.75
CA THR A 134 11.51 -3.69 2.12
C THR A 134 11.23 -4.41 3.43
N GLY A 135 11.81 -5.59 3.57
CA GLY A 135 11.65 -6.41 4.77
C GLY A 135 12.58 -7.60 4.78
N THR A 136 12.27 -8.56 5.64
CA THR A 136 13.07 -9.77 5.85
C THR A 136 12.20 -11.02 5.72
N LEU A 137 12.68 -12.03 5.00
CA LEU A 137 12.06 -13.36 4.90
C LEU A 137 13.13 -14.43 5.08
N ASN A 138 12.97 -15.31 6.08
CA ASN A 138 13.94 -16.37 6.37
C ASN A 138 15.39 -15.86 6.50
N GLY A 139 15.56 -14.72 7.19
CA GLY A 139 16.87 -14.07 7.40
C GLY A 139 17.46 -13.36 6.18
N LYS A 140 16.76 -13.34 5.03
CA LYS A 140 17.21 -12.66 3.82
C LYS A 140 16.42 -11.37 3.60
N SER A 141 17.12 -10.30 3.24
CA SER A 141 16.49 -9.04 2.83
C SER A 141 15.70 -9.24 1.54
N VAL A 142 14.49 -8.71 1.51
CA VAL A 142 13.58 -8.77 0.37
C VAL A 142 13.00 -7.39 0.10
N TYR A 143 12.61 -7.14 -1.15
CA TYR A 143 11.96 -5.89 -1.52
C TYR A 143 10.94 -6.10 -2.64
N ILE A 144 9.83 -5.36 -2.58
CA ILE A 144 8.90 -5.26 -3.71
C ILE A 144 8.88 -3.83 -4.22
N ARG A 145 8.59 -3.69 -5.51
CA ARG A 145 8.40 -2.40 -6.17
C ARG A 145 7.02 -2.37 -6.81
N SER A 146 6.37 -1.22 -6.73
CA SER A 146 5.09 -0.98 -7.39
C SER A 146 5.04 0.43 -7.97
N ASN A 147 4.34 0.57 -9.08
CA ASN A 147 3.99 1.86 -9.69
C ASN A 147 2.59 2.32 -9.26
N GLU A 148 1.98 1.65 -8.28
CA GLU A 148 0.68 2.04 -7.75
C GLU A 148 0.78 3.44 -7.13
N SER A 149 -0.10 4.34 -7.53
CA SER A 149 -0.22 5.67 -6.94
C SER A 149 -1.04 5.63 -5.65
N VAL A 150 -0.74 6.53 -4.72
CA VAL A 150 -1.52 6.69 -3.49
C VAL A 150 -2.89 7.31 -3.81
N ALA A 151 -3.98 6.61 -3.47
CA ALA A 151 -5.33 7.12 -3.61
C ALA A 151 -5.83 7.76 -2.30
N GLU A 152 -6.51 8.90 -2.38
CA GLU A 152 -7.07 9.56 -1.19
C GLU A 152 -8.47 9.03 -0.88
N LEU A 153 -8.66 8.58 0.36
CA LEU A 153 -9.98 8.20 0.87
C LEU A 153 -10.67 9.40 1.51
N THR A 154 -12.01 9.39 1.49
CA THR A 154 -12.85 10.35 2.20
C THR A 154 -12.47 10.35 3.68
N PRO A 155 -12.37 11.53 4.31
CA PRO A 155 -12.04 11.60 5.73
C PRO A 155 -13.12 11.00 6.61
N ASP A 156 -12.69 10.35 7.70
CA ASP A 156 -13.57 9.84 8.74
C ASP A 156 -13.47 10.72 10.01
N LEU A 157 -14.55 10.78 10.78
CA LEU A 157 -14.51 11.34 12.13
C LEU A 157 -13.96 10.27 13.08
N MET A 158 -13.01 10.64 13.96
CA MET A 158 -12.63 9.77 15.07
C MET A 158 -13.82 9.64 16.03
N PRO A 159 -14.12 8.41 16.49
CA PRO A 159 -15.11 8.21 17.55
C PRO A 159 -14.71 8.91 18.85
#